data_AF-A0A8A1LN99-F1
#
_entry.id   AF-A0A8A1LN99-F1
#
_cell.length_a   1.000
_cell.length_b   1.000
_cell.length_c   1.000
_cell.angle_alpha   90.00
_cell.angle_beta   90.00
_cell.angle_gamma   90.00
#
_symmetry.space_group_name_H-M   'P 1'
#
loop_
_entity.id
_entity.type
_entity.pdbx_description
1 polymer ?
#
loop_
_entity_poly.entity_id
_entity_poly.type
_entity_poly.pdbx_seq_one_letter_code
_entity_poly.pdbx_strand_id
1 'polypeptide(L)'
;MERSVARRLLSHFGDSPGLVGLVEHLDYNTALWRDLVLDVTKEFSPENPRKPFSMWEDFDEYFRDLIMKMTSLDPARGITAREALDILGFRMYSGN
;
A
#
# COMPACT_ATOMS: atom_id res chain seq x y z
N MET A 1 9.76 -4.48 16.56
CA MET A 1 9.97 -4.76 15.13
C MET A 1 8.67 -4.59 14.34
N GLU A 2 7.57 -5.21 14.77
CA GLU A 2 6.27 -5.20 14.06
C GLU A 2 5.68 -3.80 13.88
N ARG A 3 5.64 -2.98 14.94
CA ARG A 3 5.16 -1.58 14.86
C ARG A 3 5.92 -0.74 13.81
N SER A 4 7.25 -0.86 13.76
CA SER A 4 8.05 -0.13 12.78
C SER A 4 7.81 -0.59 11.33
N VAL A 5 7.44 -1.85 11.14
CA VAL A 5 7.07 -2.39 9.82
C VAL A 5 5.69 -1.85 9.43
N ALA A 6 4.71 -1.95 10.34
CA ALA A 6 3.37 -1.38 10.14
C ALA A 6 3.44 0.11 9.79
N ARG A 7 4.20 0.91 10.57
CA ARG A 7 4.37 2.35 10.30
C ARG A 7 4.91 2.63 8.90
N ARG A 8 5.89 1.86 8.42
CA ARG A 8 6.43 2.02 7.06
C ARG A 8 5.41 1.66 6.00
N LEU A 9 4.72 0.53 6.14
CA LEU A 9 3.67 0.10 5.22
C LEU A 9 2.56 1.14 5.11
N LEU A 10 2.01 1.59 6.25
CA LEU A 10 0.94 2.59 6.28
C LEU A 10 1.39 3.96 5.76
N SER A 11 2.65 4.34 6.02
CA SER A 11 3.21 5.61 5.53
C SER A 11 3.38 5.63 4.02
N HIS A 12 3.83 4.52 3.42
CA HIS A 12 4.15 4.45 1.99
C HIS A 12 2.95 4.05 1.12
N PHE A 13 2.16 3.08 1.56
CA PHE A 13 1.14 2.43 0.72
C PHE A 13 -0.30 2.67 1.20
N GLY A 14 -0.49 3.31 2.35
CA GLY A 14 -1.82 3.62 2.87
C GLY A 14 -2.55 4.69 2.05
N ASP A 15 -3.75 4.35 1.59
CA ASP A 15 -4.79 5.28 1.14
C ASP A 15 -6.08 5.04 1.97
N SER A 16 -7.05 5.97 1.91
CA SER A 16 -8.27 5.83 2.70
C SER A 16 -9.03 4.52 2.43
N PRO A 17 -9.26 4.10 1.17
CA PRO A 17 -9.97 2.84 0.93
C PRO A 17 -9.13 1.62 1.30
N GLY A 18 -7.80 1.66 1.15
CA GLY A 18 -6.87 0.59 1.50
C GLY A 18 -6.83 0.31 3.00
N LEU A 19 -6.85 1.37 3.81
CA LEU A 19 -6.93 1.24 5.27
C LEU A 19 -8.25 0.62 5.72
N VAL A 20 -9.37 1.00 5.08
CA VAL A 20 -10.69 0.41 5.38
C VAL A 20 -10.67 -1.08 5.05
N GLY A 21 -10.27 -1.45 3.82
CA GLY A 21 -10.21 -2.85 3.40
C GLY A 21 -9.25 -3.69 4.25
N LEU A 22 -8.11 -3.13 4.68
CA LEU A 22 -7.19 -3.79 5.60
C LEU A 22 -7.85 -4.09 6.96
N VAL A 23 -8.52 -3.09 7.55
CA VAL A 23 -9.17 -3.25 8.87
C VAL A 23 -10.36 -4.21 8.81
N GLU A 24 -11.07 -4.26 7.68
CA GLU A 24 -12.16 -5.22 7.45
C GLU A 24 -11.65 -6.64 7.24
N HIS A 25 -10.49 -6.81 6.61
CA HIS A 25 -9.85 -8.11 6.43
C HIS A 25 -9.30 -8.71 7.73
N LEU A 26 -8.88 -7.86 8.67
CA LEU A 26 -8.38 -8.28 9.98
C LEU A 26 -9.56 -8.66 10.90
N ASP A 27 -9.88 -9.96 10.93
CA ASP A 27 -10.93 -10.57 11.74
C ASP A 27 -10.63 -10.63 13.26
N TYR A 28 -11.50 -11.29 14.03
CA TYR A 28 -11.32 -11.49 15.48
C TYR A 28 -10.03 -12.23 15.84
N ASN A 29 -9.58 -13.18 15.02
CA ASN A 29 -8.35 -13.93 15.26
C ASN A 29 -7.10 -13.08 15.05
N THR A 30 -7.24 -11.92 14.42
CA THR A 30 -6.17 -10.96 14.13
C THR A 30 -6.38 -9.61 14.85
N ALA A 31 -7.17 -9.58 15.92
CA ALA A 31 -7.47 -8.38 16.70
C ALA A 31 -6.22 -7.58 17.13
N LEU A 32 -5.14 -8.28 17.52
CA LEU A 32 -3.87 -7.64 17.87
C LEU A 32 -3.29 -6.80 16.70
N TRP A 33 -3.36 -7.32 15.48
CA TRP A 33 -2.89 -6.65 14.28
C TRP A 33 -3.80 -5.50 13.89
N ARG A 34 -5.11 -5.69 14.04
CA ARG A 34 -6.11 -4.63 13.83
C ARG A 34 -5.85 -3.44 14.75
N ASP A 35 -5.65 -3.71 16.03
CA ASP A 35 -5.35 -2.68 17.03
C ASP A 35 -4.02 -1.99 16.74
N LEU A 36 -2.97 -2.75 16.34
CA LEU A 36 -1.69 -2.19 15.92
C LEU A 36 -1.85 -1.23 14.74
N VAL A 37 -2.59 -1.62 13.70
CA VAL A 37 -2.83 -0.79 12.51
C VAL A 37 -3.57 0.51 12.88
N LEU A 38 -4.61 0.41 13.70
CA LEU A 38 -5.38 1.56 14.16
C LEU A 38 -4.52 2.50 15.01
N ASP A 39 -3.68 1.97 15.90
CA ASP A 39 -2.80 2.77 16.74
C ASP A 39 -1.68 3.45 15.95
N VAL A 40 -1.07 2.76 14.99
CA VAL A 40 -0.06 3.35 14.11
C VAL A 40 -0.66 4.44 13.23
N THR A 41 -1.90 4.27 12.77
CA THR A 41 -2.57 5.30 11.95
C THR A 41 -2.72 6.63 12.70
N LYS A 42 -2.94 6.58 14.02
CA LYS A 42 -3.03 7.77 14.88
C LYS A 42 -1.69 8.50 15.07
N GLU A 43 -0.56 7.87 14.75
CA GLU A 43 0.76 8.52 14.86
C GLU A 43 1.02 9.55 13.76
N PHE A 44 0.26 9.51 12.66
CA PHE A 44 0.44 10.44 11.55
C PHE A 44 -0.29 11.75 11.83
N SER A 45 0.42 12.86 11.66
CA SER A 45 -0.09 14.22 11.85
C SER A 45 0.58 15.18 10.86
N PRO A 46 0.17 16.45 10.76
CA PRO A 46 0.91 17.45 9.98
C PRO A 46 2.39 17.57 10.38
N GLU A 47 2.71 17.38 11.66
CA GLU A 47 4.08 17.43 12.21
C GLU A 47 4.86 16.13 11.97
N ASN A 48 4.15 15.01 11.78
CA ASN A 48 4.72 13.71 11.44
C ASN A 48 3.96 13.11 10.24
N PRO A 49 4.12 13.70 9.03
CA PRO A 49 3.31 13.31 7.90
C PRO A 49 3.71 11.92 7.38
N ARG A 50 2.77 11.27 6.72
CA ARG A 50 3.05 10.10 5.89
C ARG A 50 4.00 10.48 4.75
N LYS A 51 4.67 9.47 4.19
CA LYS A 51 5.58 9.61 3.05
C LYS A 51 5.11 8.68 1.92
N PRO A 52 3.99 8.99 1.24
CA PRO A 52 3.40 8.09 0.26
C PRO A 52 4.37 7.78 -0.87
N PHE A 53 4.47 6.51 -1.27
CA PHE A 53 5.35 6.09 -2.36
C PHE A 53 4.95 6.73 -3.70
N SER A 54 3.66 7.00 -3.89
CA SER A 54 3.12 7.72 -5.06
C SER A 54 3.72 9.13 -5.25
N MET A 55 4.29 9.73 -4.20
CA MET A 55 4.90 11.06 -4.23
C MET A 55 6.43 11.03 -4.39
N TRP A 56 7.07 9.86 -4.53
CA TRP A 56 8.52 9.79 -4.69
C TRP A 56 8.89 10.20 -6.11
N GLU A 57 9.82 11.13 -6.28
CA GLU A 57 10.14 11.72 -7.60
C GLU A 57 11.20 10.91 -8.37
N ASP A 58 11.96 10.05 -7.69
CA ASP A 58 13.02 9.22 -8.28
C ASP A 58 12.50 8.10 -9.22
N PHE A 59 11.17 7.93 -9.31
CA PHE A 59 10.53 6.84 -10.02
C PHE A 59 9.52 7.36 -11.05
N ASP A 60 9.48 6.75 -12.23
CA ASP A 60 8.49 7.09 -13.25
C ASP A 60 7.06 6.83 -12.75
N GLU A 61 6.11 7.65 -13.21
CA GLU A 61 4.71 7.59 -12.79
C GLU A 61 4.09 6.20 -12.94
N TYR A 62 4.40 5.52 -14.05
CA TYR A 62 3.91 4.17 -14.29
C TYR A 62 4.47 3.16 -13.29
N PHE A 63 5.78 3.21 -13.00
CA PHE A 63 6.37 2.32 -12.00
C PHE A 63 5.73 2.55 -10.64
N ARG A 64 5.48 3.81 -10.27
CA ARG A 64 4.77 4.15 -9.03
C ARG A 64 3.36 3.57 -9.01
N ASP A 65 2.60 3.73 -10.08
CA ASP A 65 1.24 3.16 -10.21
C ASP A 65 1.25 1.64 -10.08
N LEU A 66 2.17 0.95 -10.75
CA LEU A 66 2.32 -0.51 -10.66
C LEU A 66 2.62 -0.96 -9.23
N ILE A 67 3.60 -0.34 -8.56
CA ILE A 67 3.95 -0.68 -7.18
C ILE A 67 2.77 -0.41 -6.24
N MET A 68 2.06 0.71 -6.40
CA MET A 68 0.87 1.01 -5.59
C MET A 68 -0.25 -0.02 -5.78
N LYS A 69 -0.45 -0.54 -6.98
CA LYS A 69 -1.41 -1.63 -7.26
C LYS A 69 -0.97 -2.96 -6.64
N MET A 70 0.33 -3.28 -6.69
CA MET A 70 0.87 -4.51 -6.09
C MET A 70 0.87 -4.48 -4.56
N THR A 71 0.96 -3.28 -3.97
CA THR A 71 1.10 -3.08 -2.52
C THR A 71 -0.16 -2.48 -1.88
N SER A 72 -1.31 -2.65 -2.52
CA SER A 72 -2.58 -2.19 -1.96
C SER A 72 -2.82 -2.80 -0.58
N LEU A 73 -3.18 -1.97 0.40
CA LEU A 73 -3.51 -2.45 1.74
C LEU A 73 -4.88 -3.15 1.81
N ASP A 74 -5.77 -2.88 0.85
CA ASP A 74 -7.00 -3.64 0.70
C ASP A 74 -6.68 -4.90 -0.12
N PRO A 75 -6.77 -6.11 0.49
CA PRO A 75 -6.42 -7.35 -0.20
C PRO A 75 -7.28 -7.62 -1.44
N ALA A 76 -8.48 -7.05 -1.54
CA ALA A 76 -9.35 -7.19 -2.72
C ALA A 76 -8.93 -6.27 -3.88
N ARG A 77 -8.09 -5.26 -3.63
CA ARG A 77 -7.60 -4.29 -4.62
C ARG A 77 -6.17 -4.58 -5.10
N GLY A 78 -5.45 -5.47 -4.42
CA GLY A 78 -4.09 -5.86 -4.79
C GLY A 78 -4.07 -6.67 -6.08
N ILE A 79 -3.24 -6.28 -7.05
CA ILE A 79 -3.06 -7.08 -8.28
C ILE A 79 -2.17 -8.30 -8.02
N THR A 80 -2.45 -9.37 -8.74
CA THR A 80 -1.66 -10.60 -8.74
C THR A 80 -0.34 -10.42 -9.51
N ALA A 81 0.62 -11.33 -9.27
CA ALA A 81 1.86 -11.37 -10.04
C ALA A 81 1.59 -11.56 -11.55
N ARG A 82 0.53 -12.29 -11.92
CA ARG A 82 0.15 -12.47 -13.33
C ARG A 82 -0.29 -11.14 -13.94
N GLU A 83 -1.21 -10.43 -13.30
CA GLU A 83 -1.70 -9.13 -13.77
C GLU A 83 -0.57 -8.10 -13.84
N ALA A 84 0.35 -8.10 -12.87
CA ALA A 84 1.53 -7.24 -12.91
C ALA A 84 2.42 -7.53 -14.13
N LEU A 85 2.64 -8.81 -14.45
CA LEU A 85 3.39 -9.23 -15.63
C LEU A 85 2.68 -8.87 -16.93
N ASP A 86 1.35 -8.96 -16.99
CA ASP A 86 0.58 -8.59 -18.17
C ASP A 86 0.63 -7.08 -18.40
N ILE A 87 0.55 -6.27 -17.33
CA ILE A 87 0.75 -4.82 -17.37
C ILE A 87 2.16 -4.49 -17.89
N LEU A 88 3.21 -5.10 -17.31
CA LEU A 88 4.60 -4.93 -17.76
C LEU A 88 4.81 -5.37 -19.21
N GLY A 89 4.24 -6.51 -19.59
CA GLY A 89 4.29 -7.05 -20.94
C GLY A 89 3.63 -6.10 -21.95
N PHE A 90 2.44 -5.59 -21.63
CA PHE A 90 1.76 -4.59 -22.45
C PHE A 90 2.66 -3.37 -22.68
N ARG A 91 3.36 -2.86 -21.66
CA ARG A 91 4.31 -1.75 -21.83
C ARG A 91 5.49 -2.10 -22.74
N MET A 92 6.07 -3.29 -22.64
CA MET A 92 7.19 -3.71 -23.50
C MET A 92 6.80 -3.80 -24.97
N TYR A 93 5.56 -4.22 -25.27
CA TYR A 93 5.08 -4.41 -26.64
C TYR A 93 4.30 -3.21 -27.21
N SER A 94 3.92 -2.24 -26.38
CA SER A 94 3.24 -1.00 -26.79
C SER A 94 4.21 0.17 -27.00
N GLY A 95 5.52 -0.06 -26.87
CA GLY A 95 6.55 0.92 -27.21
C GLY A 95 6.77 1.01 -28.72
N ASN A 96 5.86 1.71 -29.41
CA ASN A 96 6.08 2.35 -30.70
C ASN A 96 5.31 3.68 -30.72
#